data_AF-A0A925YF25-F1
#
_entry.id   AF-A0A925YF25-F1
#
_cell.length_a   1.000
_cell.length_b   1.000
_cell.length_c   1.000
_cell.angle_alpha   90.00
_cell.angle_beta   90.00
_cell.angle_gamma   90.00
#
_symmetry.space_group_name_H-M   'P 1'
#
loop_
_entity.id
_entity.type
_entity.pdbx_description
1 polymer ?
#
loop_
_entity_poly.entity_id
_entity_poly.type
_entity_poly.pdbx_seq_one_letter_code
_entity_poly.pdbx_strand_id
1 'polypeptide(L)'
;MKTAIAILILALLGGATLVVVGGAAMAQSIVPGPNAAPAGASTPSGRFEMQPVEGGIARLDTMTGEVSFCRLEASRMTCQQSEEDRERLEARIRELSGPVAVVPEGRVTPLAPRAAPPASDRTAEDEEIDRAIDRMKQVFRAFRDIAREFEEAPEPADPNRT
;
A
#
# COMPACT_ATOMS: atom_id res chain seq x y z
N MET A 1 7.16 -14.15 -58.42
CA MET A 1 6.73 -13.16 -59.44
C MET A 1 5.64 -12.21 -58.96
N LYS A 2 4.69 -12.62 -58.10
CA LYS A 2 3.66 -11.71 -57.53
C LYS A 2 4.16 -10.77 -56.41
N THR A 3 5.28 -11.06 -55.75
CA THR A 3 5.82 -10.27 -54.64
C THR A 3 6.65 -9.05 -55.07
N ALA A 4 7.16 -9.04 -56.30
CA ALA A 4 7.99 -7.93 -56.81
C ALA A 4 7.16 -6.68 -57.19
N ILE A 5 5.87 -6.85 -57.49
CA ILE A 5 4.98 -5.76 -57.92
C ILE A 5 4.50 -4.91 -56.73
N ALA A 6 4.43 -5.48 -55.52
CA ALA A 6 3.93 -4.79 -54.33
C ALA A 6 4.93 -3.78 -53.74
N ILE A 7 6.24 -3.99 -53.94
CA ILE A 7 7.29 -3.10 -53.40
C ILE A 7 7.43 -1.83 -54.25
N LEU A 8 7.06 -1.89 -55.53
CA LEU A 8 7.19 -0.75 -56.45
C LEU A 8 6.17 0.37 -56.20
N ILE A 9 5.06 0.09 -55.49
CA ILE A 9 3.96 1.06 -55.30
C ILE A 9 4.16 1.93 -54.04
N LEU A 10 4.96 1.50 -53.05
CA LEU A 10 5.12 2.25 -51.80
C LEU A 10 6.24 3.32 -51.84
N ALA A 11 7.01 3.40 -52.93
CA ALA A 11 8.16 4.32 -53.05
C ALA A 11 7.82 5.71 -53.63
N LEU A 12 6.53 6.04 -53.83
CA LEU A 12 6.10 7.24 -54.56
C LEU A 12 5.51 8.38 -53.68
N LEU A 13 5.59 8.27 -52.35
CA LEU A 13 5.18 9.35 -51.45
C LEU A 13 6.39 9.88 -50.66
N GLY A 14 7.10 10.82 -51.29
CA GLY A 14 7.85 11.96 -50.72
C GLY A 14 8.89 11.66 -49.62
N GLY A 15 10.18 11.95 -49.75
CA GLY A 15 10.81 13.05 -50.47
C GLY A 15 11.40 14.06 -49.47
N ALA A 16 12.67 14.45 -49.70
CA ALA A 16 13.45 15.50 -49.01
C ALA A 16 13.95 15.18 -47.59
N THR A 17 15.22 15.34 -47.21
CA THR A 17 16.37 16.01 -47.83
C THR A 17 17.66 15.54 -47.17
N LEU A 18 18.68 15.41 -48.00
CA LEU A 18 20.09 15.20 -47.69
C LEU A 18 20.66 16.46 -47.00
N VAL A 19 21.35 16.33 -45.86
CA VAL A 19 22.44 17.25 -45.50
C VAL A 19 23.65 16.41 -45.12
N VAL A 20 24.56 16.29 -46.08
CA VAL A 20 25.96 15.90 -45.88
C VAL A 20 26.73 17.19 -45.61
N VAL A 21 27.35 17.29 -44.44
CA VAL A 21 28.55 18.11 -44.17
C VAL A 21 29.54 17.09 -43.64
N GLY A 22 30.53 16.65 -44.42
CA GLY A 22 31.71 17.43 -44.79
C GLY A 22 32.82 17.07 -43.81
N GLY A 23 33.66 16.08 -44.16
CA GLY A 23 34.73 15.58 -43.30
C GLY A 23 36.02 16.39 -43.35
N ALA A 24 36.87 16.22 -42.34
CA ALA A 24 38.35 16.28 -42.45
C ALA A 24 39.02 15.72 -41.19
N ALA A 25 39.75 14.61 -41.39
CA ALA A 25 41.05 14.22 -40.84
C ALA A 25 41.49 14.55 -39.39
N MET A 26 41.77 13.46 -38.67
CA MET A 26 42.99 13.15 -37.89
C MET A 26 43.45 14.09 -36.76
N ALA A 27 43.23 13.66 -35.50
CA ALA A 27 44.21 13.74 -34.41
C ALA A 27 43.71 13.03 -33.12
N GLN A 28 44.38 11.92 -32.77
CA GLN A 28 44.62 11.35 -31.44
C GLN A 28 43.61 11.53 -30.27
N SER A 29 42.97 10.42 -29.85
CA SER A 29 43.39 9.64 -28.66
C SER A 29 42.32 8.59 -28.32
N ILE A 30 42.67 7.32 -28.50
CA ILE A 30 41.87 6.18 -28.04
C ILE A 30 42.09 6.07 -26.53
N VAL A 31 41.13 6.54 -25.74
CA VAL A 31 40.96 6.10 -24.36
C VAL A 31 39.84 5.05 -24.40
N PRO A 32 40.09 3.76 -24.09
CA PRO A 32 39.02 2.82 -23.84
C PRO A 32 38.38 3.19 -22.50
N GLY A 33 37.45 4.14 -22.54
CA GLY A 33 36.53 4.40 -21.42
C GLY A 33 35.50 3.27 -21.34
N PRO A 34 35.02 2.90 -20.14
CA PRO A 34 34.03 1.84 -20.00
C PRO A 34 32.80 2.19 -20.83
N ASN A 35 32.40 1.25 -21.68
CA ASN A 35 31.20 1.30 -22.51
C ASN A 35 30.00 1.77 -21.67
N ALA A 36 29.57 3.01 -21.87
CA ALA A 36 28.21 3.39 -21.55
C ALA A 36 27.30 2.63 -22.53
N ALA A 37 26.67 1.56 -22.06
CA ALA A 37 25.63 0.86 -22.79
C ALA A 37 24.56 1.88 -23.22
N PRO A 38 23.94 1.72 -24.41
CA PRO A 38 22.76 2.50 -24.73
C PRO A 38 21.72 2.22 -23.66
N ALA A 39 21.39 3.23 -22.84
CA ALA A 39 20.26 3.18 -21.93
C ALA A 39 19.03 2.87 -22.78
N GLY A 40 18.58 1.61 -22.71
CA GLY A 40 17.37 1.15 -23.37
C GLY A 40 16.21 2.04 -22.93
N ALA A 41 15.36 2.37 -23.90
CA ALA A 41 14.19 3.23 -23.76
C ALA A 41 13.56 3.11 -22.36
N SER A 42 13.71 4.17 -21.56
CA SER A 42 13.02 4.31 -20.28
C SER A 42 11.53 4.38 -20.58
N THR A 43 10.88 3.23 -20.43
CA THR A 43 9.42 3.10 -20.41
C THR A 43 8.90 4.03 -19.30
N PRO A 44 7.78 4.75 -19.50
CA PRO A 44 7.30 5.76 -18.56
C PRO A 44 7.37 5.29 -17.12
N SER A 45 8.04 6.10 -16.30
CA SER A 45 8.37 5.85 -14.90
C SER A 45 7.12 5.58 -14.06
N GLY A 46 6.77 4.30 -13.96
CA GLY A 46 5.95 3.81 -12.86
C GLY A 46 6.75 3.81 -11.57
N ARG A 47 6.07 3.57 -10.43
CA ARG A 47 6.72 3.38 -9.13
C ARG A 47 7.81 2.30 -9.14
N PHE A 48 7.77 1.37 -10.08
CA PHE A 48 8.73 0.29 -10.20
C PHE A 48 9.54 0.42 -11.48
N GLU A 49 10.86 0.49 -11.34
CA GLU A 49 11.81 0.40 -12.45
C GLU A 49 12.40 -1.01 -12.49
N MET A 50 12.54 -1.58 -13.69
CA MET A 50 13.04 -2.93 -13.90
C MET A 50 14.39 -2.89 -14.62
N GLN A 51 15.42 -3.47 -14.02
CA GLN A 51 16.74 -3.64 -14.62
C GLN A 51 17.08 -5.13 -14.79
N PRO A 52 17.42 -5.59 -16.01
CA PRO A 52 17.89 -6.96 -16.20
C PRO A 52 19.26 -7.15 -15.55
N VAL A 53 19.43 -8.24 -14.81
CA VAL A 53 20.68 -8.62 -14.13
C VAL A 53 21.00 -10.09 -14.38
N GLU A 54 22.22 -10.52 -14.05
CA GLU A 54 22.59 -11.92 -14.21
C GLU A 54 21.71 -12.83 -13.33
N GLY A 55 20.96 -13.73 -13.97
CA GLY A 55 20.06 -14.66 -13.27
C GLY A 55 18.64 -14.17 -12.99
N GLY A 56 18.24 -12.97 -13.44
CA GLY A 56 16.87 -12.48 -13.25
C GLY A 56 16.64 -11.00 -13.59
N ILE A 57 15.70 -10.37 -12.88
CA ILE A 57 15.37 -8.95 -13.01
C ILE A 57 15.47 -8.31 -11.62
N ALA A 58 16.22 -7.22 -11.51
CA ALA A 58 16.22 -6.35 -10.35
C ALA A 58 15.08 -5.32 -10.48
N ARG A 59 14.19 -5.28 -9.49
CA ARG A 59 13.09 -4.31 -9.40
C ARG A 59 13.46 -3.24 -8.38
N LEU A 60 13.53 -1.99 -8.80
CA LEU A 60 13.69 -0.82 -7.93
C LEU A 60 12.32 -0.19 -7.67
N ASP A 61 11.94 -0.04 -6.39
CA ASP A 61 10.82 0.81 -5.98
C ASP A 61 11.31 2.27 -5.86
N THR A 62 10.86 3.15 -6.74
CA THR A 62 11.29 4.57 -6.78
C THR A 62 10.76 5.41 -5.63
N MET A 63 9.80 4.90 -4.85
CA MET A 63 9.28 5.57 -3.64
C MET A 63 10.09 5.23 -2.39
N THR A 64 10.57 3.99 -2.27
CA THR A 64 11.31 3.52 -1.08
C THR A 64 12.82 3.40 -1.31
N GLY A 65 13.27 3.31 -2.57
CA GLY A 65 14.65 3.03 -2.94
C GLY A 65 15.06 1.56 -2.76
N GLU A 66 14.11 0.67 -2.45
CA GLU A 66 14.39 -0.75 -2.24
C GLU A 66 14.60 -1.47 -3.58
N VAL A 67 15.65 -2.30 -3.66
CA VAL A 67 15.94 -3.17 -4.81
C VAL A 67 15.60 -4.62 -4.44
N SER A 68 14.64 -5.21 -5.14
CA SER A 68 14.28 -6.63 -4.99
C SER A 68 14.75 -7.44 -6.20
N PHE A 69 15.34 -8.61 -5.99
CA PHE A 69 15.65 -9.56 -7.08
C PHE A 69 14.43 -10.44 -7.38
N CYS A 70 14.01 -10.46 -8.64
CA CYS A 70 12.83 -11.17 -9.11
C CYS A 70 13.20 -12.19 -10.20
N ARG A 71 12.59 -13.38 -10.13
CA ARG A 71 12.70 -14.41 -11.16
C ARG A 71 11.46 -14.39 -12.04
N LEU A 72 11.65 -14.52 -13.34
CA LEU A 72 10.57 -14.79 -14.29
C LEU A 72 10.38 -16.29 -14.42
N GLU A 73 9.22 -16.79 -14.00
CA GLU A 73 8.82 -18.18 -14.18
C GLU A 73 7.59 -18.22 -15.09
N ALA A 74 7.79 -18.76 -16.30
CA ALA A 74 6.79 -18.80 -17.37
C ALA A 74 6.18 -17.42 -17.70
N SER A 75 5.04 -17.09 -17.10
CA SER A 75 4.28 -15.85 -17.31
C SER A 75 4.07 -15.06 -16.01
N ARG A 76 4.78 -15.41 -14.94
CA ARG A 76 4.69 -14.75 -13.63
C ARG A 76 6.07 -14.28 -13.17
N MET A 77 6.13 -13.08 -12.62
CA MET A 77 7.31 -12.54 -11.96
C MET A 77 7.15 -12.70 -10.46
N THR A 78 8.10 -13.39 -9.81
CA THR A 78 8.11 -13.60 -8.37
C THR A 78 9.37 -12.97 -7.80
N CYS A 79 9.20 -11.99 -6.91
CA CYS A 79 10.29 -11.36 -6.19
C CYS A 79 10.50 -12.11 -4.88
N GLN A 80 11.69 -12.68 -4.68
CA GLN A 80 12.05 -13.33 -3.42
C GLN A 80 12.78 -12.32 -2.55
N GLN A 81 12.49 -12.34 -1.25
CA GLN A 81 13.28 -11.59 -0.28
C GLN A 81 14.67 -12.19 -0.21
N SER A 82 15.70 -11.36 -0.03
CA SER A 82 17.07 -11.86 0.13
C SER A 82 17.15 -12.72 1.39
N GLU A 83 18.11 -13.67 1.40
CA GLU A 83 18.32 -14.52 2.59
C GLU A 83 18.69 -13.67 3.82
N GLU A 84 19.45 -12.59 3.64
CA GLU A 84 19.79 -11.63 4.71
C GLU A 84 18.54 -10.95 5.30
N ASP A 85 17.59 -10.54 4.45
CA ASP A 85 16.35 -9.91 4.92
C ASP A 85 15.48 -10.89 5.72
N ARG A 86 15.46 -12.16 5.29
CA ARG A 86 14.79 -13.23 6.04
C ARG A 86 15.43 -13.43 7.41
N GLU A 87 16.75 -13.53 7.48
CA GLU A 87 17.46 -13.70 8.76
C GLU A 87 17.26 -12.51 9.70
N ARG A 88 17.30 -11.28 9.17
CA ARG A 88 17.03 -10.06 9.93
C ARG A 88 15.61 -10.03 10.48
N LEU A 89 14.63 -10.47 9.68
CA LEU A 89 13.23 -10.56 10.11
C LEU A 89 13.04 -11.67 11.14
N GLU A 90 13.63 -12.84 10.94
CA GLU A 90 13.60 -13.96 11.88
C GLU A 90 14.28 -13.61 13.21
N ALA A 91 15.36 -12.82 13.18
CA ALA A 91 16.02 -12.28 14.37
C ALA A 91 15.11 -11.30 15.11
N ARG A 92 14.45 -10.37 14.41
CA ARG A 92 13.46 -9.46 15.01
C ARG A 92 12.27 -10.22 15.59
N ILE A 93 11.76 -11.23 14.89
CA ILE A 93 10.71 -12.09 15.42
C ILE A 93 11.23 -12.77 16.69
N ARG A 94 12.42 -13.34 16.71
CA ARG A 94 13.00 -13.97 17.92
C ARG A 94 13.24 -12.99 19.07
N GLU A 95 13.47 -11.71 18.79
CA GLU A 95 13.57 -10.65 19.79
C GLU A 95 12.20 -10.28 20.35
N LEU A 96 11.22 -9.99 19.48
CA LEU A 96 9.85 -9.62 19.88
C LEU A 96 9.07 -10.79 20.49
N SER A 97 9.22 -11.99 19.93
CA SER A 97 8.71 -13.26 20.45
C SER A 97 9.71 -13.96 21.36
N GLY A 98 10.79 -13.26 21.70
CA GLY A 98 11.71 -13.66 22.76
C GLY A 98 10.89 -14.11 23.95
N PRO A 99 11.32 -15.19 24.63
CA PRO A 99 10.45 -16.04 25.41
C PRO A 99 9.55 -15.15 26.23
N VAL A 100 8.22 -15.23 26.00
CA VAL A 100 7.22 -14.85 27.01
C VAL A 100 7.77 -15.51 28.24
N ALA A 101 8.48 -14.74 29.07
CA ALA A 101 9.47 -15.28 29.97
C ALA A 101 8.73 -16.37 30.70
N VAL A 102 9.18 -17.62 30.55
CA VAL A 102 8.61 -18.73 31.29
C VAL A 102 8.62 -18.22 32.70
N VAL A 103 7.45 -17.79 33.19
CA VAL A 103 7.37 -17.19 34.49
C VAL A 103 7.71 -18.39 35.34
N PRO A 104 8.89 -18.43 36.00
CA PRO A 104 9.26 -19.61 36.76
C PRO A 104 8.08 -19.88 37.68
N GLU A 105 7.61 -21.11 37.81
CA GLU A 105 6.32 -21.41 38.44
C GLU A 105 6.25 -20.99 39.94
N GLY A 106 7.31 -20.36 40.47
CA GLY A 106 7.34 -19.64 41.75
C GLY A 106 7.33 -18.10 41.66
N ARG A 107 7.11 -17.48 40.49
CA ARG A 107 6.96 -16.01 40.29
C ARG A 107 5.69 -15.62 39.53
N VAL A 108 4.92 -16.58 39.05
CA VAL A 108 3.48 -16.37 38.88
C VAL A 108 2.90 -16.64 40.25
N THR A 109 2.74 -15.58 41.04
CA THR A 109 1.62 -15.60 41.99
C THR A 109 0.41 -15.96 41.12
N PRO A 110 -0.34 -17.04 41.41
CA PRO A 110 -1.65 -17.17 40.82
C PRO A 110 -2.30 -15.81 41.04
N LEU A 111 -2.81 -15.17 39.99
CA LEU A 111 -3.70 -14.05 40.19
C LEU A 111 -4.78 -14.65 41.07
N ALA A 112 -4.74 -14.34 42.37
CA ALA A 112 -5.74 -14.81 43.32
C ALA A 112 -7.06 -14.49 42.62
N PRO A 113 -8.01 -15.44 42.54
CA PRO A 113 -9.30 -15.16 41.89
C PRO A 113 -9.73 -13.82 42.45
N ARG A 114 -9.78 -12.78 41.59
CA ARG A 114 -9.78 -11.38 42.02
C ARG A 114 -10.69 -11.33 43.21
N ALA A 115 -10.11 -11.14 44.40
CA ALA A 115 -10.85 -11.25 45.64
C ALA A 115 -12.07 -10.39 45.40
N ALA A 116 -13.26 -11.01 45.45
CA ALA A 116 -14.49 -10.38 45.00
C ALA A 116 -14.45 -8.95 45.51
N PRO A 117 -14.58 -7.93 44.63
CA PRO A 117 -14.40 -6.54 45.02
C PRO A 117 -15.14 -6.34 46.34
N PRO A 118 -14.50 -5.68 47.35
CA PRO A 118 -15.11 -5.52 48.66
C PRO A 118 -16.55 -5.04 48.43
N ALA A 119 -17.50 -5.48 49.25
CA ALA A 119 -18.92 -5.22 48.95
C ALA A 119 -19.23 -3.74 48.61
N SER A 120 -18.43 -2.81 49.13
CA SER A 120 -18.42 -1.37 48.81
C SER A 120 -18.06 -1.01 47.36
N ASP A 121 -17.17 -1.75 46.71
CA ASP A 121 -16.74 -1.53 45.33
C ASP A 121 -17.82 -2.04 44.35
N ARG A 122 -18.49 -3.16 44.69
CA ARG A 122 -19.68 -3.61 43.94
C ARG A 122 -20.84 -2.63 44.04
N THR A 123 -21.11 -2.06 45.22
CA THR A 123 -22.15 -1.03 45.36
C THR A 123 -21.76 0.26 44.63
N ALA A 124 -20.48 0.61 44.58
CA ALA A 124 -20.01 1.75 43.80
C ALA A 124 -20.16 1.52 42.28
N GLU A 125 -19.87 0.31 41.79
CA GLU A 125 -20.13 -0.11 40.41
C GLU A 125 -21.63 -0.07 40.08
N ASP A 126 -22.50 -0.58 40.97
CA ASP A 126 -23.95 -0.55 40.81
C ASP A 126 -24.48 0.90 40.75
N GLU A 127 -23.99 1.79 41.61
CA GLU A 127 -24.34 3.23 41.59
C GLU A 127 -23.87 3.94 40.31
N GLU A 128 -22.72 3.55 39.75
CA GLU A 128 -22.22 4.11 38.49
C GLU A 128 -23.05 3.63 37.30
N ILE A 129 -23.43 2.35 37.28
CA ILE A 129 -24.31 1.76 36.26
C ILE A 129 -25.68 2.45 36.29
N ASP A 130 -26.27 2.64 37.47
CA ASP A 130 -27.56 3.34 37.61
C ASP A 130 -27.47 4.79 37.12
N ARG A 131 -26.38 5.49 37.45
CA ARG A 131 -26.12 6.85 36.96
C ARG A 131 -25.99 6.91 35.43
N ALA A 132 -25.34 5.91 34.83
CA ALA A 132 -25.21 5.80 33.37
C ALA A 132 -26.56 5.53 32.70
N ILE A 133 -27.36 4.63 33.27
CA ILE A 133 -28.71 4.30 32.80
C ILE A 133 -29.61 5.55 32.87
N ASP A 134 -29.56 6.32 33.95
CA ASP A 134 -30.39 7.52 34.09
C ASP A 134 -30.01 8.62 33.09
N ARG A 135 -28.71 8.79 32.82
CA ARG A 135 -28.24 9.69 31.75
C ARG A 135 -28.73 9.22 30.38
N MET A 136 -28.70 7.92 30.11
CA MET A 136 -29.21 7.35 28.85
C MET A 136 -30.73 7.52 28.71
N LYS A 137 -31.50 7.31 29.79
CA LYS A 137 -32.95 7.55 29.82
C LYS A 137 -33.29 9.02 29.55
N GLN A 138 -32.51 9.97 30.07
CA GLN A 138 -32.72 11.39 29.83
C GLN A 138 -32.56 11.75 28.35
N VAL A 139 -31.51 11.22 27.69
CA VAL A 139 -31.27 11.40 26.26
C VAL A 139 -32.42 10.81 25.43
N PHE A 140 -32.86 9.59 25.75
CA PHE A 140 -33.96 8.96 25.03
C PHE A 140 -35.28 9.73 25.17
N ARG A 141 -35.58 10.26 26.36
CA ARG A 141 -36.76 11.11 26.58
C ARG A 141 -36.69 12.39 25.76
N ALA A 142 -35.56 13.09 25.79
CA ALA A 142 -35.36 14.31 24.99
C ALA A 142 -35.51 14.04 23.49
N PHE A 143 -34.96 12.94 22.99
CA PHE A 143 -35.11 12.53 21.60
C PHE A 143 -36.58 12.26 21.22
N ARG A 144 -37.31 11.52 22.06
CA ARG A 144 -38.75 11.24 21.84
C ARG A 144 -39.59 12.52 21.84
N ASP A 145 -39.27 13.46 22.73
CA ASP A 145 -40.02 14.71 22.83
C ASP A 145 -39.81 15.57 21.56
N ILE A 146 -38.58 15.61 21.01
CA ILE A 146 -38.28 16.23 19.71
C ILE A 146 -38.99 15.50 18.56
N ALA A 147 -39.00 14.17 18.55
CA ALA A 147 -39.66 13.39 17.49
C ALA A 147 -41.17 13.66 17.40
N ARG A 148 -41.84 13.87 18.55
CA ARG A 148 -43.26 14.22 18.60
C ARG A 148 -43.56 15.59 18.03
N GLU A 149 -42.68 16.57 18.25
CA GLU A 149 -42.81 17.92 17.67
C GLU A 149 -42.84 17.88 16.14
N PHE A 150 -42.13 16.92 15.52
CA PHE A 150 -42.17 16.72 14.07
C PHE A 150 -43.39 15.95 13.56
N GLU A 151 -44.00 15.09 14.39
CA GLU A 151 -45.26 14.39 14.06
C GLU A 151 -46.48 15.31 14.22
N GLU A 152 -46.43 16.26 15.15
CA GLU A 152 -47.44 17.29 15.39
C GLU A 152 -47.30 18.50 14.46
N ALA A 153 -47.08 18.27 13.15
CA ALA A 153 -47.30 19.32 12.16
C ALA A 153 -48.83 19.53 12.01
N PRO A 154 -49.36 20.76 12.18
CA PRO A 154 -50.79 21.02 12.14
C PRO A 154 -51.37 20.66 10.77
N GLU A 155 -52.49 19.93 10.75
CA GLU A 155 -53.29 19.68 9.55
C GLU A 155 -53.52 21.01 8.79
N PRO A 156 -53.34 21.05 7.46
CA PRO A 156 -53.63 22.24 6.69
C PRO A 156 -55.11 22.59 6.86
N ALA A 157 -55.37 23.80 7.37
CA ALA A 157 -56.72 24.33 7.48
C ALA A 157 -57.44 24.22 6.12
N ASP A 158 -58.52 23.45 6.08
CA ASP A 158 -59.35 23.26 4.90
C ASP A 158 -59.90 24.63 4.42
N PRO A 159 -59.49 25.12 3.23
CA PRO A 159 -59.93 26.41 2.71
C PRO A 159 -61.42 26.44 2.32
N ASN A 160 -62.13 25.31 2.41
CA ASN A 160 -63.50 25.17 1.92
C ASN A 160 -64.54 25.01 3.04
N ARG A 161 -64.19 25.41 4.26
CA ARG A 161 -65.18 25.56 5.35
C ARG A 161 -65.73 26.99 5.37
N THR A 162 -66.62 27.29 4.43
CA THR A 162 -67.59 28.40 4.51
C THR A 162 -68.93 27.93 5.02
#